data_AF-A0A5M3ZGX9-F1
#
_entry.id   AF-A0A5M3ZGX9-F1
#
_cell.length_a   1.000
_cell.length_b   1.000
_cell.length_c   1.000
_cell.angle_alpha   90.00
_cell.angle_beta   90.00
_cell.angle_gamma   90.00
#
_symmetry.space_group_name_H-M   'P 1'
#
loop_
_entity.id
_entity.type
_entity.pdbx_description
1 polymer ?
#
loop_
_entity_poly.entity_id
_entity_poly.type
_entity_poly.pdbx_seq_one_letter_code
_entity_poly.pdbx_strand_id
1 'polypeptide(L)'
;MNPSPLELSRLPTFTVTGATVTSRARLSDDELYRLVQWCLDHRRDYELLQKAVFWDKCSQWIGATFRKQLHTPRRVVDRLMKVRKDEIRVGGGKEVSDTLLKRALDQWIEFHDHIKELLHPRAVVAAEGQPARLPPREERVDPRVRRRERTLSLSPATPRRRRGGTSPRIRRSRNADDEASWRRRQEELLVQLHRSVEDIKLLLIELTKKDTRREGADAQRSVLNSGLASST
;
A
#
# COMPACT_ATOMS: atom_id res chain seq x y z
N MET A 1 -36.09 -7.28 33.49
CA MET A 1 -36.73 -7.08 32.17
C MET A 1 -35.69 -7.41 31.11
N ASN A 2 -35.81 -8.57 30.47
CA ASN A 2 -34.92 -9.03 29.40
C ASN A 2 -35.44 -8.51 28.06
N PRO A 3 -34.62 -7.88 27.20
CA PRO A 3 -35.03 -7.55 25.84
C PRO A 3 -35.09 -8.81 24.97
N SER A 4 -36.16 -8.90 24.17
CA SER A 4 -36.49 -10.02 23.29
C SER A 4 -35.49 -10.23 22.15
N PRO A 5 -35.28 -11.47 21.65
CA PRO A 5 -34.20 -11.82 20.71
C PRO A 5 -34.58 -11.75 19.22
N LEU A 6 -35.58 -10.96 18.80
CA LEU A 6 -36.18 -11.08 17.45
C LEU A 6 -36.02 -9.87 16.51
N GLU A 7 -35.16 -8.90 16.81
CA GLU A 7 -34.95 -7.70 15.98
C GLU A 7 -33.55 -7.68 15.30
N LEU A 8 -33.12 -8.79 14.69
CA LEU A 8 -31.86 -8.85 13.92
C LEU A 8 -32.02 -9.22 12.44
N SER A 9 -33.26 -9.28 11.93
CA SER A 9 -33.56 -9.79 10.58
C SER A 9 -33.90 -8.70 9.55
N ARG A 10 -33.14 -7.59 9.52
CA ARG A 10 -33.21 -6.59 8.44
C ARG A 10 -31.84 -6.07 8.01
N LEU A 11 -30.92 -6.98 7.70
CA LEU A 11 -29.74 -6.64 6.89
C LEU A 11 -29.87 -7.24 5.49
N PRO A 12 -29.40 -6.55 4.44
CA PRO A 12 -29.45 -7.06 3.07
C PRO A 12 -28.55 -8.29 2.93
N THR A 13 -29.17 -9.47 2.79
CA THR A 13 -28.49 -10.72 2.50
C THR A 13 -27.90 -10.66 1.09
N PHE A 14 -26.57 -10.51 0.98
CA PHE A 14 -25.87 -10.63 -0.29
C PHE A 14 -25.80 -12.10 -0.72
N THR A 15 -26.84 -12.58 -1.40
CA THR A 15 -26.81 -13.88 -2.09
C THR A 15 -26.43 -13.71 -3.55
N VAL A 16 -25.27 -14.25 -3.94
CA VAL A 16 -24.99 -14.62 -5.33
C VAL A 16 -25.03 -16.15 -5.40
N THR A 17 -25.79 -16.77 -6.28
CA THR A 17 -25.92 -18.24 -6.36
C THR A 17 -25.16 -18.81 -7.55
N GLY A 18 -24.61 -20.03 -7.37
CA GLY A 18 -24.41 -21.02 -8.44
C GLY A 18 -22.98 -21.20 -9.00
N ALA A 19 -22.27 -22.23 -8.51
CA ALA A 19 -21.51 -23.23 -9.29
C ALA A 19 -20.36 -23.85 -8.45
N THR A 20 -20.39 -25.18 -8.33
CA THR A 20 -19.44 -26.05 -7.63
C THR A 20 -18.19 -26.31 -8.48
N VAL A 21 -17.12 -25.56 -8.24
CA VAL A 21 -15.67 -25.91 -8.30
C VAL A 21 -14.94 -24.67 -7.73
N THR A 22 -14.12 -24.83 -6.68
CA THR A 22 -13.56 -23.74 -5.85
C THR A 22 -14.62 -22.79 -5.27
N SER A 23 -15.28 -23.21 -4.19
CA SER A 23 -16.16 -22.30 -3.45
C SER A 23 -15.36 -21.08 -3.03
N ARG A 24 -15.56 -19.93 -3.69
CA ARG A 24 -15.09 -18.63 -3.20
C ARG A 24 -15.60 -18.52 -1.77
N ALA A 25 -14.70 -18.73 -0.80
CA ALA A 25 -15.06 -18.70 0.61
C ALA A 25 -15.71 -17.35 0.89
N ARG A 26 -17.00 -17.35 1.19
CA ARG A 26 -17.70 -16.15 1.63
C ARG A 26 -17.33 -15.93 3.09
N LEU A 27 -16.83 -14.73 3.35
CA LEU A 27 -16.63 -14.27 4.71
C LEU A 27 -17.94 -13.65 5.20
N SER A 28 -18.33 -13.94 6.43
CA SER A 28 -19.40 -13.24 7.14
C SER A 28 -18.96 -11.83 7.54
N ASP A 29 -19.89 -10.98 7.96
CA ASP A 29 -19.56 -9.61 8.38
C ASP A 29 -18.58 -9.57 9.56
N ASP A 30 -18.66 -10.50 10.51
CA ASP A 30 -17.68 -10.62 11.61
C ASP A 30 -16.30 -11.04 11.09
N GLU A 31 -16.25 -11.99 10.16
CA GLU A 31 -14.98 -12.41 9.53
C GLU A 31 -14.36 -11.30 8.68
N LEU A 32 -15.19 -10.51 7.98
CA LEU A 32 -14.76 -9.33 7.23
C LEU A 32 -14.24 -8.25 8.18
N TYR A 33 -14.89 -8.04 9.33
CA TYR A 33 -14.42 -7.12 10.36
C TYR A 33 -13.06 -7.54 10.90
N ARG A 34 -12.91 -8.79 11.33
CA ARG A 34 -11.63 -9.34 11.81
C ARG A 34 -10.54 -9.28 10.75
N LEU A 35 -10.87 -9.47 9.48
CA LEU A 35 -9.93 -9.31 8.37
C LEU A 35 -9.38 -7.88 8.29
N VAL A 36 -10.27 -6.88 8.33
CA VAL A 36 -9.85 -5.47 8.27
C VAL A 36 -9.09 -5.08 9.54
N GLN A 37 -9.52 -5.57 10.71
CA GLN A 37 -8.84 -5.33 11.97
C GLN A 37 -7.43 -5.93 11.97
N TRP A 38 -7.26 -7.14 11.45
CA TRP A 38 -5.92 -7.73 11.28
C TRP A 38 -5.03 -6.85 10.41
N CYS A 39 -5.58 -6.26 9.33
CA CYS A 39 -4.82 -5.34 8.48
C CYS A 39 -4.37 -4.09 9.26
N LEU A 40 -5.24 -3.53 10.11
CA LEU A 40 -4.92 -2.38 10.95
C LEU A 40 -3.83 -2.69 11.99
N ASP A 41 -3.92 -3.85 12.65
CA ASP A 41 -2.94 -4.30 13.65
C ASP A 41 -1.55 -4.50 13.02
N HIS A 42 -1.51 -4.83 11.73
CA HIS A 42 -0.29 -5.07 10.95
C HIS A 42 0.03 -3.94 9.98
N ARG A 43 -0.48 -2.72 10.21
CA ARG A 43 -0.26 -1.55 9.35
C ARG A 43 1.23 -1.25 9.10
N ARG A 44 2.07 -1.45 10.11
CA ARG A 44 3.53 -1.25 10.00
C ARG A 44 4.18 -2.23 9.04
N ASP A 45 3.71 -3.48 9.01
CA ASP A 45 4.15 -4.48 8.04
C ASP A 45 3.74 -4.09 6.62
N TYR A 46 2.57 -3.47 6.46
CA TYR A 46 2.11 -2.98 5.14
C TYR A 46 2.98 -1.82 4.61
N GLU A 47 3.51 -0.98 5.49
CA GLU A 47 4.43 0.12 5.13
C GLU A 47 5.83 -0.39 4.76
N LEU A 48 6.36 -1.34 5.54
CA LEU A 48 7.76 -1.76 5.45
C LEU A 48 7.99 -2.91 4.47
N LEU A 49 7.01 -3.80 4.27
CA LEU A 49 7.16 -4.99 3.45
C LEU A 49 6.69 -4.75 2.00
N GLN A 50 7.13 -5.63 1.10
CA GLN A 50 6.46 -5.78 -0.18
C GLN A 50 4.98 -6.09 0.05
N LYS A 51 4.10 -5.37 -0.64
CA LYS A 51 2.65 -5.58 -0.55
C LYS A 51 2.26 -7.04 -0.78
N ALA A 52 2.96 -7.76 -1.67
CA ALA A 52 2.71 -9.18 -1.92
C ALA A 52 2.89 -10.04 -0.64
N VAL A 53 4.00 -9.84 0.08
CA VAL A 53 4.32 -10.57 1.32
C VAL A 53 3.30 -10.28 2.42
N PHE A 54 2.86 -9.03 2.54
CA PHE A 54 1.80 -8.66 3.49
C PHE A 54 0.50 -9.43 3.20
N TRP A 55 0.07 -9.46 1.94
CA TRP A 55 -1.17 -10.15 1.57
C TRP A 55 -1.05 -11.67 1.66
N ASP A 56 0.13 -12.25 1.47
CA ASP A 56 0.38 -13.67 1.68
C ASP A 56 0.28 -14.05 3.17
N LYS A 57 0.88 -13.26 4.07
CA LYS A 57 0.72 -13.43 5.52
C LYS A 57 -0.75 -13.33 5.93
N CYS A 58 -1.48 -12.37 5.38
CA CYS A 58 -2.92 -12.20 5.61
C CYS A 58 -3.70 -13.46 5.18
N SER A 59 -3.42 -13.98 3.99
CA SER A 59 -4.04 -15.20 3.47
C SER A 59 -3.80 -16.42 4.37
N GLN A 60 -2.57 -16.59 4.85
CA GLN A 60 -2.21 -17.66 5.79
C GLN A 60 -2.97 -17.53 7.11
N TRP A 61 -3.06 -16.32 7.66
CA TRP A 61 -3.80 -16.05 8.90
C TRP A 61 -5.30 -16.36 8.75
N ILE A 62 -5.93 -16.00 7.63
CA ILE A 62 -7.34 -16.34 7.35
C ILE A 62 -7.53 -17.86 7.29
N GLY A 63 -6.61 -18.56 6.61
CA GLY A 63 -6.61 -20.02 6.53
C GLY A 63 -6.50 -20.69 7.90
N ALA A 64 -5.64 -20.17 8.77
CA ALA A 64 -5.47 -20.69 10.13
C ALA A 64 -6.68 -20.39 11.02
N THR A 65 -7.21 -19.16 10.96
CA THR A 65 -8.23 -18.65 11.89
C THR A 65 -9.64 -19.13 11.53
N PHE A 66 -10.02 -19.03 10.26
CA PHE A 66 -11.38 -19.32 9.80
C PHE A 66 -11.50 -20.66 9.08
N ARG A 67 -10.39 -21.41 8.94
CA ARG A 67 -10.32 -22.64 8.14
C ARG A 67 -10.82 -22.45 6.70
N LYS A 68 -10.68 -21.22 6.18
CA LYS A 68 -11.12 -20.79 4.84
C LYS A 68 -9.92 -20.37 4.02
N GLN A 69 -9.82 -20.86 2.80
CA GLN A 69 -8.75 -20.46 1.89
C GLN A 69 -9.19 -19.23 1.08
N LEU A 70 -8.62 -18.06 1.40
CA LEU A 70 -8.90 -16.83 0.66
C LEU A 70 -7.71 -16.46 -0.24
N HIS A 71 -7.82 -16.79 -1.53
CA HIS A 71 -6.71 -16.56 -2.47
C HIS A 71 -6.36 -15.07 -2.70
N THR A 72 -7.30 -14.15 -2.50
CA THR A 72 -7.07 -12.72 -2.82
C THR A 72 -7.64 -11.80 -1.74
N PRO A 73 -7.06 -11.80 -0.52
CA PRO A 73 -7.52 -10.93 0.57
C PRO A 73 -7.53 -9.46 0.17
N ARG A 74 -6.50 -9.04 -0.57
CA ARG A 74 -6.42 -7.70 -1.16
C ARG A 74 -7.68 -7.29 -1.93
N ARG A 75 -8.18 -8.15 -2.83
CA ARG A 75 -9.35 -7.81 -3.66
C ARG A 75 -10.62 -7.67 -2.83
N VAL A 76 -10.73 -8.43 -1.75
CA VAL A 76 -11.85 -8.32 -0.81
C VAL A 76 -11.79 -6.97 -0.10
N VAL A 77 -10.64 -6.64 0.51
CA VAL A 77 -10.44 -5.38 1.21
C VAL A 77 -10.61 -4.17 0.27
N ASP A 78 -10.01 -4.19 -0.93
CA ASP A 78 -10.17 -3.14 -1.94
C ASP A 78 -11.64 -2.92 -2.32
N ARG A 79 -12.42 -4.01 -2.44
CA ARG A 79 -13.86 -3.93 -2.74
C ARG A 79 -14.63 -3.33 -1.56
N LEU A 80 -14.35 -3.75 -0.33
CA LEU A 80 -14.98 -3.18 0.88
C LEU A 80 -14.69 -1.68 0.99
N MET A 81 -13.43 -1.27 0.80
CA MET A 81 -13.04 0.13 0.81
C MET A 81 -13.78 0.92 -0.26
N LYS A 82 -13.90 0.38 -1.48
CA LYS A 82 -14.62 1.04 -2.57
C LYS A 82 -16.08 1.26 -2.20
N VAL A 83 -16.77 0.22 -1.73
CA VAL A 83 -18.18 0.31 -1.31
C VAL A 83 -18.33 1.36 -0.22
N ARG A 84 -17.47 1.34 0.80
CA ARG A 84 -17.52 2.31 1.89
C ARG A 84 -17.25 3.74 1.42
N LYS A 85 -16.31 3.96 0.50
CA LYS A 85 -16.06 5.28 -0.11
C LYS A 85 -17.26 5.77 -0.94
N ASP A 86 -17.91 4.87 -1.67
CA ASP A 86 -19.11 5.18 -2.43
C ASP A 86 -20.28 5.54 -1.49
N GLU A 87 -20.47 4.81 -0.38
CA GLU A 87 -21.45 5.16 0.68
C GLU A 87 -21.21 6.57 1.23
N ILE A 88 -19.97 6.88 1.64
CA ILE A 88 -19.60 8.20 2.18
C ILE A 88 -19.88 9.32 1.16
N ARG A 89 -19.61 9.07 -0.13
CA ARG A 89 -19.86 10.06 -1.19
C ARG A 89 -21.35 10.32 -1.43
N VAL A 90 -22.18 9.27 -1.37
CA VAL A 90 -23.62 9.38 -1.65
C VAL A 90 -24.40 9.91 -0.44
N GLY A 91 -23.97 9.58 0.78
CA GLY A 91 -24.60 10.01 2.03
C GLY A 91 -24.43 11.49 2.41
N GLY A 92 -23.74 12.30 1.59
CA GLY A 92 -23.68 13.76 1.77
C GLY A 92 -22.86 14.26 2.97
N GLY A 93 -22.09 13.40 3.62
CA GLY A 93 -21.34 13.73 4.83
C GLY A 93 -20.99 12.46 5.61
N LYS A 94 -20.19 12.60 6.65
CA LYS A 94 -19.71 11.50 7.52
C LYS A 94 -20.92 10.82 8.20
N GLU A 95 -21.60 9.91 7.50
CA GLU A 95 -22.59 9.02 8.10
C GLU A 95 -21.93 8.33 9.28
N VAL A 96 -22.60 8.38 10.45
CA VAL A 96 -22.11 7.73 11.66
C VAL A 96 -21.84 6.27 11.32
N SER A 97 -20.61 5.84 11.60
CA SER A 97 -20.18 4.47 11.33
C SER A 97 -20.88 3.54 12.33
N ASP A 98 -22.08 3.10 11.95
CA ASP A 98 -23.00 2.37 12.83
C ASP A 98 -22.52 0.95 13.14
N THR A 99 -21.66 0.38 12.30
CA THR A 99 -21.10 -0.97 12.49
C THR A 99 -19.60 -0.94 12.78
N LEU A 100 -19.13 -1.92 13.55
CA LEU A 100 -17.71 -2.11 13.84
C LEU A 100 -16.88 -2.28 12.55
N LEU A 101 -17.43 -2.99 11.56
CA LEU A 101 -16.82 -3.13 10.24
C LEU A 101 -16.66 -1.77 9.54
N LYS A 102 -17.69 -0.92 9.55
CA LYS A 102 -17.61 0.42 8.95
C LYS A 102 -16.52 1.26 9.61
N ARG A 103 -16.44 1.26 10.95
CA ARG A 103 -15.38 1.98 11.70
C ARG A 103 -13.98 1.49 11.34
N ALA A 104 -13.77 0.18 11.30
CA ALA A 104 -12.49 -0.40 10.93
C ALA A 104 -12.12 -0.06 9.46
N LEU A 105 -13.10 -0.08 8.55
CA LEU A 105 -12.89 0.32 7.16
C LEU A 105 -12.53 1.80 7.04
N ASP A 106 -13.17 2.68 7.81
CA ASP A 106 -12.87 4.12 7.80
C ASP A 106 -11.42 4.37 8.25
N GLN A 107 -10.97 3.71 9.32
CA GLN A 107 -9.58 3.77 9.78
C GLN A 107 -8.59 3.23 8.75
N TRP A 108 -8.92 2.11 8.10
CA TRP A 108 -8.06 1.53 7.08
C TRP A 108 -7.99 2.39 5.82
N ILE A 109 -9.10 3.04 5.44
CA ILE A 109 -9.16 4.00 4.33
C ILE A 109 -8.26 5.20 4.62
N GLU A 110 -8.37 5.80 5.80
CA GLU A 110 -7.55 6.94 6.23
C GLU A 110 -6.06 6.60 6.15
N PHE A 111 -5.66 5.47 6.73
CA PHE A 111 -4.30 4.96 6.64
C PHE A 111 -3.83 4.75 5.21
N HIS A 112 -4.65 4.11 4.37
CA HIS A 112 -4.28 3.80 3.00
C HIS A 112 -4.19 5.04 2.12
N ASP A 113 -5.01 6.07 2.37
CA ASP A 113 -4.92 7.35 1.68
C ASP A 113 -3.69 8.14 2.15
N HIS A 114 -3.36 8.13 3.45
CA HIS A 114 -2.11 8.69 3.98
C HIS A 114 -0.86 8.08 3.31
N ILE A 115 -0.80 6.75 3.17
CA ILE A 115 0.31 6.09 2.44
C ILE A 115 0.40 6.55 0.99
N LYS A 116 -0.73 6.75 0.31
CA LYS A 116 -0.72 7.23 -1.08
C LYS A 116 -0.17 8.64 -1.18
N GLU A 117 -0.51 9.50 -0.22
CA GLU A 117 0.02 10.87 -0.17
C GLU A 117 1.53 10.86 0.01
N LEU A 118 2.07 10.04 0.92
CA LEU A 118 3.52 9.89 1.13
C LEU A 118 4.24 9.36 -0.12
N LEU A 119 3.63 8.45 -0.88
CA LEU A 119 4.20 7.87 -2.10
C LEU A 119 4.08 8.78 -3.34
N HIS A 120 3.24 9.82 -3.29
CA HIS A 120 3.08 10.81 -4.35
C HIS A 120 3.56 12.19 -3.89
N PRO A 121 4.89 12.46 -3.86
CA PRO A 121 5.44 13.76 -3.46
C PRO A 121 5.11 14.94 -4.41
N ARG A 122 4.30 14.73 -5.46
CA ARG A 122 3.89 15.80 -6.38
C ARG A 122 2.81 16.74 -5.84
N ALA A 123 2.17 16.43 -4.70
CA ALA A 123 1.10 17.29 -4.15
C ALA A 123 1.60 18.42 -3.25
N VAL A 124 2.79 18.30 -2.64
CA VAL A 124 3.29 19.28 -1.66
C VAL A 124 3.99 20.47 -2.31
N VAL A 125 4.48 20.34 -3.56
CA VAL A 125 5.15 21.45 -4.27
C VAL A 125 4.14 22.40 -4.97
N ALA A 126 2.84 22.07 -5.00
CA ALA A 126 1.83 22.94 -5.59
C ALA A 126 1.19 23.93 -4.60
N ALA A 127 1.44 23.77 -3.29
CA ALA A 127 0.87 24.63 -2.25
C ALA A 127 1.79 25.79 -1.84
N GLU A 128 3.09 25.71 -2.11
CA GLU A 128 4.04 26.79 -1.81
C GLU A 128 4.74 27.26 -3.09
N GLY A 129 4.17 28.31 -3.69
CA GLY A 129 4.90 29.19 -4.61
C GLY A 129 4.80 28.88 -6.10
N GLN A 130 3.66 29.23 -6.72
CA GLN A 130 3.69 29.65 -8.12
C GLN A 130 2.63 30.73 -8.41
N PRO A 131 3.03 31.98 -8.74
CA PRO A 131 2.07 33.00 -9.15
C PRO A 131 1.42 32.57 -10.46
N ALA A 132 0.11 32.79 -10.54
CA ALA A 132 -0.76 32.47 -11.65
C ALA A 132 -0.14 32.82 -13.02
N ARG A 133 0.35 31.81 -13.74
CA ARG A 133 0.48 31.88 -15.20
C ARG A 133 -0.74 31.21 -15.80
N LEU A 134 -1.63 32.06 -16.33
CA LEU A 134 -2.73 31.66 -17.19
C LEU A 134 -2.21 30.73 -18.31
N PRO A 135 -2.85 29.58 -18.56
CA PRO A 135 -2.57 28.81 -19.77
C PRO A 135 -3.01 29.63 -21.01
N PRO A 136 -2.27 29.57 -22.12
CA PRO A 136 -2.72 30.12 -23.39
C PRO A 136 -4.04 29.46 -23.77
N ARG A 137 -4.99 30.29 -24.18
CA ARG A 137 -6.31 29.91 -24.69
C ARG A 137 -6.13 29.06 -25.96
N GLU A 138 -5.98 27.74 -25.80
CA GLU A 138 -6.04 26.81 -26.92
C GLU A 138 -7.47 26.77 -27.45
N GLU A 139 -7.59 27.30 -28.65
CA GLU A 139 -8.76 27.32 -29.50
C GLU A 139 -9.29 25.89 -29.70
N ARG A 140 -10.52 25.66 -29.25
CA ARG A 140 -11.23 24.39 -29.42
C ARG A 140 -11.45 24.11 -30.90
N VAL A 141 -10.60 23.27 -31.50
CA VAL A 141 -10.86 22.66 -32.80
C VAL A 141 -11.88 21.54 -32.62
N ASP A 142 -13.03 21.70 -33.29
CA ASP A 142 -14.21 20.85 -33.21
C ASP A 142 -13.97 19.45 -33.84
N PRO A 143 -14.10 18.33 -33.11
CA PRO A 143 -13.73 17.00 -33.61
C PRO A 143 -14.73 16.38 -34.61
N ARG A 144 -15.72 17.13 -35.11
CA ARG A 144 -16.82 16.60 -35.95
C ARG A 144 -16.55 16.51 -37.45
N VAL A 145 -15.40 16.96 -37.96
CA VAL A 145 -15.15 17.01 -39.42
C VAL A 145 -14.42 15.76 -39.97
N ARG A 146 -13.83 14.90 -39.12
CA ARG A 146 -13.01 13.77 -39.62
C ARG A 146 -13.74 12.49 -40.00
N ARG A 147 -15.08 12.47 -39.97
CA ARG A 147 -15.87 11.23 -40.15
C ARG A 147 -16.84 11.28 -41.35
N ARG A 148 -16.43 11.84 -42.49
CA ARG A 148 -17.29 11.85 -43.69
C ARG A 148 -16.61 11.74 -45.05
N GLU A 149 -15.45 11.12 -45.20
CA GLU A 149 -14.95 10.78 -46.54
C GLU A 149 -14.24 9.43 -46.53
N ARG A 150 -15.01 8.35 -46.75
CA ARG A 150 -14.58 7.07 -47.35
C ARG A 150 -15.73 6.07 -47.28
N THR A 151 -16.76 6.34 -48.07
CA THR A 151 -17.69 5.33 -48.56
C THR A 151 -18.36 5.94 -49.77
N LEU A 152 -18.04 5.41 -50.97
CA LEU A 152 -18.97 4.96 -52.01
C LEU A 152 -18.30 4.96 -53.40
N SER A 153 -17.93 3.76 -53.86
CA SER A 153 -17.97 3.27 -55.27
C SER A 153 -17.07 2.03 -55.35
N LEU A 154 -17.52 0.76 -55.26
CA LEU A 154 -18.43 -0.06 -56.08
C LEU A 154 -17.65 -1.29 -56.61
N SER A 155 -17.91 -2.47 -56.01
CA SER A 155 -17.97 -3.89 -56.50
C SER A 155 -17.01 -4.47 -57.59
N PRO A 156 -16.92 -5.81 -57.82
CA PRO A 156 -17.31 -7.00 -57.02
C PRO A 156 -16.23 -8.13 -56.94
N ALA A 157 -16.49 -9.09 -56.05
CA ALA A 157 -16.14 -10.53 -56.07
C ALA A 157 -14.73 -11.03 -56.52
N THR A 158 -13.98 -11.60 -55.56
CA THR A 158 -13.29 -12.90 -55.75
C THR A 158 -13.16 -13.62 -54.40
N PRO A 159 -13.41 -14.94 -54.32
CA PRO A 159 -13.19 -15.72 -53.12
C PRO A 159 -11.79 -16.32 -53.17
N ARG A 160 -10.89 -16.00 -52.22
CA ARG A 160 -9.79 -16.92 -51.91
C ARG A 160 -9.06 -16.62 -50.60
N ARG A 161 -8.89 -17.73 -49.88
CA ARG A 161 -7.81 -18.07 -48.95
C ARG A 161 -7.81 -17.43 -47.56
N ARG A 162 -8.37 -18.23 -46.65
CA ARG A 162 -7.74 -18.61 -45.37
C ARG A 162 -6.20 -18.56 -45.48
N ARG A 163 -5.57 -17.65 -44.74
CA ARG A 163 -4.27 -17.88 -44.12
C ARG A 163 -4.33 -17.32 -42.71
N GLY A 164 -4.13 -18.23 -41.76
CA GLY A 164 -3.98 -17.92 -40.35
C GLY A 164 -2.80 -16.98 -40.15
N GLY A 165 -3.02 -16.01 -39.27
CA GLY A 165 -2.03 -15.07 -38.79
C GLY A 165 -2.37 -14.72 -37.34
N THR A 166 -2.51 -15.75 -36.50
CA THR A 166 -2.53 -15.58 -35.05
C THR A 166 -1.11 -15.19 -34.64
N SER A 167 -0.78 -13.90 -34.73
CA SER A 167 0.37 -13.34 -34.05
C SER A 167 0.06 -13.37 -32.56
N PRO A 168 0.71 -14.23 -31.74
CA PRO A 168 0.65 -14.06 -30.31
C PRO A 168 1.48 -12.82 -30.03
N ARG A 169 0.81 -11.68 -29.84
CA ARG A 169 1.43 -10.51 -29.25
C ARG A 169 1.77 -10.93 -27.82
N ILE A 170 2.96 -11.49 -27.64
CA ILE A 170 3.53 -11.78 -26.34
C ILE A 170 3.61 -10.44 -25.63
N ARG A 171 2.55 -10.11 -24.86
CA ARG A 171 2.63 -9.19 -23.75
C ARG A 171 3.59 -9.85 -22.76
N ARG A 172 4.89 -9.75 -23.02
CA ARG A 172 5.90 -10.01 -22.00
C ARG A 172 5.54 -9.08 -20.86
N SER A 173 5.28 -9.73 -19.73
CA SER A 173 4.76 -9.14 -18.51
C SER A 173 5.70 -8.05 -18.06
N ARG A 174 5.31 -6.78 -18.26
CA ARG A 174 6.00 -5.59 -17.76
C ARG A 174 6.32 -5.70 -16.26
N ASN A 175 5.55 -6.51 -15.54
CA ASN A 175 5.69 -6.75 -14.11
C ASN A 175 6.95 -7.56 -13.71
N ALA A 176 7.53 -8.38 -14.61
CA ALA A 176 8.69 -9.21 -14.25
C ALA A 176 9.99 -8.39 -14.17
N ASP A 177 10.16 -7.44 -15.09
CA ASP A 177 11.29 -6.50 -15.07
C ASP A 177 11.15 -5.49 -13.91
N ASP A 178 9.91 -5.13 -13.55
CA ASP A 178 9.60 -4.33 -12.37
C ASP A 178 9.96 -5.06 -11.06
N GLU A 179 9.75 -6.37 -10.98
CA GLU A 179 10.10 -7.16 -9.78
C GLU A 179 11.62 -7.33 -9.63
N ALA A 180 12.34 -7.60 -10.72
CA ALA A 180 13.80 -7.73 -10.68
C ALA A 180 14.49 -6.41 -10.32
N SER A 181 14.00 -5.29 -10.85
CA SER A 181 14.53 -3.96 -10.51
C SER A 181 14.27 -3.61 -9.04
N TRP A 182 13.08 -3.94 -8.53
CA TRP A 182 12.73 -3.72 -7.13
C TRP A 182 13.60 -4.57 -6.19
N ARG A 183 13.87 -5.84 -6.52
CA ARG A 183 14.76 -6.71 -5.73
C ARG A 183 16.19 -6.17 -5.66
N ARG A 184 16.76 -5.73 -6.79
CA ARG A 184 18.08 -5.08 -6.81
C ARG A 184 18.13 -3.85 -5.92
N ARG A 185 17.07 -3.03 -5.96
CA ARG A 185 16.98 -1.84 -5.10
C ARG A 185 16.90 -2.20 -3.61
N GLN A 186 16.19 -3.28 -3.27
CA GLN A 186 16.16 -3.77 -1.89
C GLN A 186 17.54 -4.25 -1.43
N GLU A 187 18.25 -5.02 -2.25
CA GLU A 187 19.62 -5.49 -1.95
C GLU A 187 20.58 -4.31 -1.77
N GLU A 188 20.51 -3.31 -2.65
CA GLU A 188 21.32 -2.09 -2.55
C GLU A 188 21.07 -1.35 -1.22
N LEU A 189 19.80 -1.19 -0.82
CA LEU A 189 19.45 -0.55 0.46
C LEU A 189 19.93 -1.36 1.67
N LEU A 190 19.87 -2.69 1.62
CA LEU A 190 20.40 -3.55 2.68
C LEU A 190 21.91 -3.41 2.83
N VAL A 191 22.64 -3.37 1.72
CA VAL A 191 24.09 -3.15 1.72
C VAL A 191 24.43 -1.76 2.28
N GLN A 192 23.66 -0.73 1.89
CA GLN A 192 23.85 0.63 2.40
C GLN A 192 23.60 0.71 3.91
N LEU A 193 22.54 0.07 4.40
CA LEU A 193 22.25 -0.01 5.83
C LEU A 193 23.36 -0.73 6.60
N HIS A 194 23.85 -1.85 6.08
CA HIS A 194 24.94 -2.60 6.71
C HIS A 194 26.20 -1.74 6.86
N ARG A 195 26.60 -1.02 5.79
CA ARG A 195 27.73 -0.09 5.83
C ARG A 195 27.52 1.02 6.87
N SER A 196 26.34 1.63 6.90
CA SER A 196 26.02 2.67 7.88
C SER A 196 26.11 2.16 9.33
N VAL A 197 25.67 0.92 9.58
CA VAL A 197 25.80 0.30 10.91
C VAL A 197 27.27 0.05 11.27
N GLU A 198 28.10 -0.36 10.32
CA GLU A 198 29.55 -0.51 10.53
C GLU A 198 30.23 0.82 10.84
N ASP A 199 29.89 1.89 10.11
CA ASP A 199 30.41 3.23 10.34
C ASP A 199 30.04 3.73 11.75
N ILE A 200 28.78 3.52 12.19
CA ILE A 200 28.34 3.86 13.54
C ILE A 200 29.12 3.07 14.61
N LYS A 201 29.37 1.78 14.38
CA LYS A 201 30.18 0.97 15.31
C LYS A 201 31.61 1.50 15.44
N LEU A 202 32.23 1.90 14.33
CA LEU A 202 33.58 2.48 14.34
C LEU A 202 33.62 3.80 15.10
N LEU A 203 32.63 4.67 14.91
CA LEU A 203 32.51 5.92 15.65
C LEU A 203 32.36 5.69 17.17
N LEU A 204 31.57 4.70 17.58
CA LEU A 204 31.43 4.33 19.00
C LEU A 204 32.74 3.81 19.60
N ILE A 205 33.51 3.01 18.85
CA ILE A 205 34.84 2.55 19.27
C ILE A 205 35.80 3.74 19.43
N GLU A 206 35.73 4.73 18.54
CA GLU A 206 36.59 5.92 18.65
C GLU A 206 36.22 6.80 19.85
N LEU A 207 34.93 6.98 20.12
CA LEU A 207 34.44 7.73 21.28
C LEU A 207 34.86 7.06 22.60
N THR A 208 34.68 5.75 22.73
CA THR A 208 35.09 5.01 23.93
C THR A 208 36.61 5.06 24.16
N LYS A 209 37.42 5.06 23.09
CA LYS A 209 38.87 5.31 23.19
C LYS A 209 39.21 6.73 23.66
N LYS A 210 38.40 7.74 23.28
CA LYS A 210 38.59 9.12 23.74
C LYS A 210 38.24 9.29 25.21
N ASP A 211 37.19 8.64 25.68
CA ASP A 211 36.76 8.71 27.08
C ASP A 211 37.77 8.04 28.02
N THR A 212 38.25 6.84 27.68
CA THR A 212 39.30 6.15 28.47
C THR A 212 40.62 6.94 28.54
N ARG A 213 40.99 7.67 27.48
CA ARG A 213 42.14 8.59 27.50
C ARG A 213 41.93 9.80 28.42
N ARG A 214 40.70 10.32 28.49
CA ARG A 214 40.34 11.43 29.39
C ARG A 214 40.39 10.98 30.85
N GLU A 215 39.78 9.83 31.17
CA GLU A 215 39.83 9.25 32.52
C GLU A 215 41.26 8.98 32.98
N GLY A 216 42.12 8.45 32.10
CA GLY A 216 43.54 8.26 32.41
C GLY A 216 44.29 9.57 32.68
N ALA A 217 44.00 10.63 31.91
CA ALA A 217 44.61 11.95 32.12
C ALA A 217 44.13 12.62 33.42
N ASP A 218 42.86 12.47 33.77
CA ASP A 218 42.29 13.00 35.02
C ASP A 218 42.82 12.23 36.24
N ALA A 219 42.99 10.90 36.14
CA ALA A 219 43.62 10.10 37.17
C ALA A 219 45.08 10.52 37.42
N GLN A 220 45.86 10.77 36.37
CA GLN A 220 47.23 11.27 36.49
C GLN A 220 47.29 12.67 37.14
N ARG A 221 46.37 13.57 36.78
CA ARG A 221 46.26 14.89 37.41
C ARG A 221 45.86 14.81 38.89
N SER A 222 44.96 13.90 39.24
CA SER A 222 44.56 13.67 40.62
C SER A 222 45.75 13.23 41.49
N VAL A 223 46.54 12.24 41.04
CA VAL A 223 47.73 11.75 41.75
C VAL A 223 48.74 12.87 42.01
N LEU A 224 49.04 13.69 41.00
CA LEU A 224 49.98 14.81 41.11
C LEU A 224 49.51 15.87 42.13
N ASN A 225 48.21 16.19 42.15
CA ASN A 225 47.66 17.17 43.08
C ASN A 225 47.64 16.66 44.53
N SER A 226 47.39 15.36 44.76
CA SER A 226 47.44 14.77 46.11
C SER A 226 48.86 14.68 46.68
N GLY A 227 49.89 14.52 45.85
CA GLY A 227 51.29 14.49 46.30
C GLY A 227 51.82 15.84 46.78
N LEU A 228 51.35 16.94 46.19
CA LEU A 228 51.74 18.30 46.56
C LEU A 228 51.13 18.78 47.89
N ALA A 229 49.98 18.24 48.30
CA ALA A 229 49.30 18.62 49.52
C ALA A 229 49.91 18.01 50.81
N SER A 230 50.86 17.07 50.70
CA SER A 230 51.46 16.37 51.86
C SER A 230 52.86 16.89 52.26
N SER A 231 53.35 18.00 51.67
CA SER A 231 54.69 18.56 51.94
C SER A 231 54.70 19.94 52.62
N THR A 232 53.62 20.33 53.28
CA THR A 232 53.54 21.52 54.15
C THR A 232 53.25 21.10 55.58
#